data_AF-A0AA96LNK3-F1
#
_entry.id   AF-A0AA96LNK3-F1
#
_cell.length_a   1.000
_cell.length_b   1.000
_cell.length_c   1.000
_cell.angle_alpha   90.00
_cell.angle_beta   90.00
_cell.angle_gamma   90.00
#
_symmetry.space_group_name_H-M   'P 1'
#
loop_
_entity.id
_entity.type
_entity.pdbx_description
1 polymer ?
#
loop_
_entity_poly.entity_id
_entity_poly.type
_entity_poly.pdbx_seq_one_letter_code
_entity_poly.pdbx_strand_id
1 'polypeptide(L)'
;MKLKTNELEKQIQINQDKIKVTEVDLSKEELIKSYSVIMNSGDIPAKVLSTMVEEKRKEIVVYVKDLPLNDGLLNKLIIIRSMNQTFRDYPDSLSISIWDDEGMALKYIKGDYDKEASYTGWEGFDHRKARIDKDDKGIHISYGLSRDDFEQVSFGLEKWTN
;
A
#
# COMPACT_ATOMS: atom_id res chain seq x y z
N MET A 1 -13.21 -7.25 46.64
CA MET A 1 -12.65 -6.68 45.38
C MET A 1 -12.06 -7.78 44.47
N LYS A 2 -12.77 -8.91 44.26
CA LYS A 2 -12.28 -10.07 43.46
C LYS A 2 -13.28 -10.57 42.39
N LEU A 3 -14.47 -9.99 42.29
CA LEU A 3 -15.53 -10.46 41.39
C LEU A 3 -15.48 -9.83 39.98
N LYS A 4 -14.91 -8.63 39.82
CA LYS A 4 -14.88 -7.91 38.53
C LYS A 4 -13.82 -8.42 37.54
N THR A 5 -12.77 -9.09 38.03
CA THR A 5 -11.65 -9.56 37.18
C THR A 5 -12.06 -10.75 36.31
N ASN A 6 -12.86 -11.68 36.86
CA ASN A 6 -13.34 -12.87 36.14
C ASN A 6 -14.31 -12.56 34.99
N GLU A 7 -15.09 -11.48 35.08
CA GLU A 7 -16.00 -11.06 34.00
C GLU A 7 -15.23 -10.39 32.85
N LEU A 8 -14.20 -9.61 33.18
CA LEU A 8 -13.33 -8.97 32.18
C LEU A 8 -12.53 -10.02 31.41
N GLU A 9 -11.97 -11.02 32.10
CA GLU A 9 -11.22 -12.13 31.48
C GLU A 9 -12.11 -12.98 30.58
N LYS A 10 -13.37 -13.24 30.98
CA LYS A 10 -14.36 -13.90 30.11
C LYS A 10 -14.71 -13.07 28.88
N GLN A 11 -14.86 -11.75 29.00
CA GLN A 11 -15.15 -10.87 27.86
C GLN A 11 -13.96 -10.77 26.89
N ILE A 12 -12.74 -10.74 27.40
CA ILE A 12 -11.52 -10.75 26.58
C ILE A 12 -11.41 -12.08 25.83
N GLN A 13 -11.66 -13.22 26.49
CA GLN A 13 -11.66 -14.53 25.83
C GLN A 13 -12.74 -14.64 24.74
N ILE A 14 -13.95 -14.15 25.01
CA ILE A 14 -15.06 -14.14 24.03
C ILE A 14 -14.73 -13.26 22.82
N ASN A 15 -14.00 -12.16 23.02
CA ASN A 15 -13.57 -11.28 21.92
C ASN A 15 -12.38 -11.85 21.14
N GLN A 16 -11.47 -12.58 21.79
CA GLN A 16 -10.39 -13.29 21.10
C GLN A 16 -10.90 -14.44 20.23
N ASP A 17 -11.93 -15.17 20.70
CA ASP A 17 -12.56 -16.24 19.90
C ASP A 17 -13.36 -15.71 18.69
N LYS A 18 -13.77 -14.43 18.72
CA LYS A 18 -14.44 -13.75 17.59
C LYS A 18 -13.48 -13.15 16.56
N ILE A 19 -12.21 -12.97 16.92
CA ILE A 19 -11.16 -12.51 16.00
C ILE A 19 -10.30 -13.73 15.63
N LYS A 20 -10.93 -14.76 15.08
CA LYS A 20 -10.21 -15.67 14.18
C LYS A 20 -10.04 -14.92 12.85
N VAL A 21 -8.93 -14.19 12.73
CA VAL A 21 -8.41 -13.80 11.41
C VAL A 21 -8.26 -15.10 10.65
N THR A 22 -9.21 -15.35 9.77
CA THR A 22 -9.20 -16.55 8.94
C THR A 22 -8.23 -16.20 7.83
N GLU A 23 -7.02 -16.74 7.87
CA GLU A 23 -6.15 -16.73 6.71
C GLU A 23 -6.94 -17.39 5.57
N VAL A 24 -7.39 -16.57 4.62
CA VAL A 24 -8.04 -17.06 3.41
C VAL A 24 -6.92 -17.58 2.52
N ASP A 25 -6.62 -18.86 2.66
CA ASP A 25 -5.69 -19.56 1.78
C ASP A 25 -6.42 -19.82 0.46
N LEU A 26 -6.20 -18.95 -0.53
CA LEU A 26 -6.84 -19.07 -1.85
C LEU A 26 -6.36 -20.36 -2.52
N SER A 27 -7.28 -21.10 -3.12
CA SER A 27 -6.89 -22.27 -3.93
C SER A 27 -5.98 -21.83 -5.08
N LYS A 28 -5.11 -22.73 -5.53
CA LYS A 28 -4.19 -22.47 -6.64
C LYS A 28 -4.94 -22.02 -7.90
N GLU A 29 -6.14 -22.56 -8.16
CA GLU A 29 -6.98 -22.11 -9.26
C GLU A 29 -7.48 -20.66 -9.10
N GLU A 30 -7.84 -20.25 -7.89
CA GLU A 30 -8.30 -18.88 -7.59
C GLU A 30 -7.17 -17.85 -7.69
N LEU A 31 -5.96 -18.23 -7.25
CA LEU A 31 -4.76 -17.42 -7.46
C LEU A 31 -4.50 -17.22 -8.95
N ILE A 32 -4.40 -18.31 -9.72
CA ILE A 32 -4.17 -18.25 -11.18
C ILE A 32 -5.23 -17.39 -11.86
N LYS A 33 -6.49 -17.53 -11.48
CA LYS A 33 -7.58 -16.70 -12.00
C LYS A 33 -7.36 -15.22 -11.68
N SER A 34 -7.03 -14.88 -10.44
CA SER A 34 -6.75 -13.51 -10.00
C SER A 34 -5.58 -12.90 -10.75
N TYR A 35 -4.46 -13.63 -10.88
CA TYR A 35 -3.31 -13.22 -11.69
C TYR A 35 -3.69 -13.00 -13.14
N SER A 36 -4.46 -13.91 -13.75
CA SER A 36 -4.88 -13.79 -15.15
C SER A 36 -5.77 -12.57 -15.39
N VAL A 37 -6.66 -12.23 -14.45
CA VAL A 37 -7.50 -11.04 -14.54
C VAL A 37 -6.64 -9.79 -14.44
N ILE A 38 -5.71 -9.74 -13.49
CA ILE A 38 -4.81 -8.60 -13.34
C ILE A 38 -3.91 -8.45 -14.56
N MET A 39 -3.39 -9.53 -15.15
CA MET A 39 -2.52 -9.46 -16.33
C MET A 39 -3.28 -9.11 -17.62
N ASN A 40 -4.53 -9.54 -17.75
CA ASN A 40 -5.34 -9.30 -18.97
C ASN A 40 -6.27 -8.09 -18.89
N SER A 41 -6.44 -7.49 -17.70
CA SER A 41 -7.18 -6.23 -17.57
C SER A 41 -6.48 -5.11 -18.37
N GLY A 42 -7.26 -4.20 -18.96
CA GLY A 42 -6.72 -3.00 -19.60
C GLY A 42 -6.12 -2.07 -18.54
N ASP A 43 -6.92 -1.76 -17.52
CA ASP A 43 -6.57 -0.90 -16.40
C ASP A 43 -6.85 -1.58 -15.06
N ILE A 44 -6.07 -1.24 -14.05
CA ILE A 44 -6.30 -1.67 -12.66
C ILE A 44 -7.31 -0.72 -12.02
N PRO A 45 -8.15 -1.18 -11.05
CA PRO A 45 -9.02 -0.33 -10.25
C PRO A 45 -8.24 0.60 -9.30
N ALA A 46 -7.43 1.48 -9.88
CA ALA A 46 -6.66 2.51 -9.23
C ALA A 46 -7.36 3.87 -9.44
N LYS A 47 -7.59 4.59 -8.34
CA LYS A 47 -8.18 5.92 -8.34
C LYS A 47 -7.12 6.94 -7.97
N VAL A 48 -6.86 7.90 -8.87
CA VAL A 48 -6.02 9.06 -8.54
C VAL A 48 -6.80 9.98 -7.60
N LEU A 49 -6.28 10.19 -6.39
CA LEU A 49 -6.88 11.03 -5.36
C LEU A 49 -6.33 12.47 -5.40
N SER A 50 -5.07 12.63 -5.78
CA SER A 50 -4.45 13.94 -5.95
C SER A 50 -3.29 13.88 -6.93
N THR A 51 -3.04 14.98 -7.63
CA THR A 51 -1.84 15.19 -8.45
C THR A 51 -0.83 16.15 -7.80
N MET A 52 -1.14 16.64 -6.61
CA MET A 52 -0.29 17.53 -5.82
C MET A 52 -0.47 17.23 -4.33
N VAL A 53 0.65 17.08 -3.63
CA VAL A 53 0.67 17.00 -2.16
C VAL A 53 1.34 18.29 -1.67
N GLU A 54 0.77 18.90 -0.63
CA GLU A 54 1.39 20.07 0.01
C GLU A 54 2.85 19.72 0.37
N GLU A 55 3.78 20.65 0.16
CA GLU A 55 5.23 20.47 0.36
C GLU A 55 5.98 19.57 -0.66
N LYS A 56 5.31 18.66 -1.39
CA LYS A 56 5.95 17.77 -2.39
C LYS A 56 5.45 18.02 -3.81
N ARG A 57 6.26 18.75 -4.60
CA ARG A 57 5.94 19.04 -6.01
C ARG A 57 5.87 17.74 -6.82
N LYS A 58 4.77 17.55 -7.58
CA LYS A 58 4.56 16.48 -8.58
C LYS A 58 4.46 15.05 -8.04
N GLU A 59 4.03 14.88 -6.79
CA GLU A 59 3.60 13.58 -6.27
C GLU A 59 2.13 13.29 -6.63
N ILE A 60 1.89 12.15 -7.27
CA ILE A 60 0.54 11.61 -7.51
C ILE A 60 0.18 10.67 -6.38
N VAL A 61 -1.00 10.86 -5.78
CA VAL A 61 -1.52 9.95 -4.75
C VAL A 61 -2.58 9.07 -5.38
N VAL A 62 -2.35 7.76 -5.32
CA VAL A 62 -3.20 6.74 -5.93
C VAL A 62 -3.75 5.84 -4.84
N TYR A 63 -5.06 5.66 -4.85
CA TYR A 63 -5.75 4.67 -4.04
C TYR A 63 -6.03 3.43 -4.88
N VAL A 64 -5.67 2.26 -4.37
CA VAL A 64 -5.98 0.98 -5.00
C VAL A 64 -6.89 0.22 -4.05
N LYS A 65 -8.10 -0.06 -4.53
CA LYS A 65 -9.10 -0.77 -3.75
C LYS A 65 -8.80 -2.27 -3.71
N ASP A 66 -9.08 -2.90 -2.58
CA ASP A 66 -9.09 -4.36 -2.39
C ASP A 66 -7.73 -5.04 -2.69
N LEU A 67 -6.63 -4.44 -2.23
CA LEU A 67 -5.31 -5.08 -2.31
C LEU A 67 -5.28 -6.37 -1.47
N PRO A 68 -4.88 -7.51 -2.04
CA PRO A 68 -4.87 -8.80 -1.35
C PRO A 68 -3.83 -8.80 -0.21
N LEU A 69 -4.29 -8.75 1.03
CA LEU A 69 -3.46 -8.57 2.22
C LEU A 69 -2.38 -9.65 2.43
N ASN A 70 -2.58 -10.86 1.91
CA ASN A 70 -1.71 -12.03 2.16
C ASN A 70 -0.96 -12.54 0.92
N ASP A 71 -1.05 -11.86 -0.22
CA ASP A 71 -0.31 -12.25 -1.43
C ASP A 71 0.67 -11.13 -1.82
N GLY A 72 1.90 -11.27 -1.33
CA GLY A 72 2.97 -10.31 -1.60
C GLY A 72 3.33 -10.18 -3.08
N LEU A 73 3.17 -11.24 -3.89
CA LEU A 73 3.46 -11.18 -5.32
C LEU A 73 2.33 -10.47 -6.07
N LEU A 74 1.08 -10.79 -5.75
CA LEU A 74 -0.09 -10.16 -6.35
C LEU A 74 -0.14 -8.66 -6.04
N ASN A 75 0.16 -8.27 -4.81
CA ASN A 75 0.30 -6.85 -4.42
C ASN A 75 1.37 -6.13 -5.24
N LYS A 76 2.56 -6.73 -5.37
CA LYS A 76 3.65 -6.18 -6.18
C LYS A 76 3.22 -5.98 -7.64
N LEU A 77 2.54 -6.96 -8.25
CA LEU A 77 2.04 -6.83 -9.62
C LEU A 77 1.00 -5.71 -9.76
N ILE A 78 0.07 -5.60 -8.83
CA ILE A 78 -0.95 -4.54 -8.84
C ILE A 78 -0.28 -3.17 -8.72
N ILE A 79 0.72 -3.02 -7.85
CA ILE A 79 1.51 -1.79 -7.68
C ILE A 79 2.24 -1.40 -8.96
N ILE A 80 2.95 -2.34 -9.60
CA ILE A 80 3.69 -2.09 -10.84
C ILE A 80 2.75 -1.66 -11.96
N ARG A 81 1.60 -2.32 -12.08
CA ARG A 81 0.60 -1.98 -13.09
C ARG A 81 -0.06 -0.64 -12.81
N SER A 82 -0.39 -0.35 -11.55
CA SER A 82 -0.92 0.96 -11.13
C SER A 82 0.07 2.08 -11.42
N MET A 83 1.37 1.84 -11.17
CA MET A 83 2.46 2.74 -11.52
C MET A 83 2.52 2.98 -13.03
N ASN A 84 2.54 1.92 -13.84
CA ASN A 84 2.60 2.05 -15.31
C ASN A 84 1.42 2.84 -15.86
N GLN A 85 0.20 2.54 -15.39
CA GLN A 85 -1.00 3.29 -15.75
C GLN A 85 -0.90 4.76 -15.33
N THR A 86 -0.47 5.03 -14.10
CA THR A 86 -0.35 6.40 -13.58
C THR A 86 0.71 7.20 -14.34
N PHE A 87 1.88 6.64 -14.64
CA PHE A 87 2.89 7.37 -15.44
C PHE A 87 2.47 7.57 -16.89
N ARG A 88 1.70 6.64 -17.47
CA ARG A 88 1.12 6.82 -18.81
C ARG A 88 0.14 7.99 -18.84
N ASP A 89 -0.70 8.10 -17.81
CA ASP A 89 -1.75 9.12 -17.74
C ASP A 89 -1.21 10.47 -17.22
N TYR A 90 -0.11 10.45 -16.45
CA TYR A 90 0.56 11.61 -15.84
C TYR A 90 2.08 11.56 -16.07
N PRO A 91 2.56 11.76 -17.33
CA PRO A 91 3.97 11.54 -17.70
C PRO A 91 4.98 12.47 -17.01
N ASP A 92 4.52 13.65 -16.59
CA ASP A 92 5.33 14.67 -15.91
C ASP A 92 5.45 14.48 -14.39
N SER A 93 4.76 13.47 -13.83
CA SER A 93 4.89 13.12 -12.42
C SER A 93 6.29 12.63 -12.10
N LEU A 94 6.77 12.99 -10.90
CA LEU A 94 8.08 12.59 -10.40
C LEU A 94 7.98 11.60 -9.25
N SER A 95 6.81 11.49 -8.63
CA SER A 95 6.58 10.56 -7.55
C SER A 95 5.15 10.05 -7.59
N ILE A 96 4.93 8.82 -7.14
CA ILE A 96 3.62 8.20 -6.95
C ILE A 96 3.62 7.55 -5.58
N SER A 97 2.62 7.85 -4.75
CA SER A 97 2.34 7.09 -3.53
C SER A 97 1.07 6.27 -3.71
N ILE A 98 1.16 4.96 -3.46
CA ILE A 98 0.07 4.00 -3.59
C ILE A 98 -0.44 3.61 -2.20
N TRP A 99 -1.76 3.70 -2.02
CA TRP A 99 -2.45 3.50 -0.76
C TRP A 99 -3.56 2.46 -0.87
N ASP A 100 -3.73 1.64 0.17
CA ASP A 100 -4.82 0.67 0.31
C ASP A 100 -6.02 1.21 1.10
N ASP A 101 -5.86 2.36 1.77
CA ASP A 101 -6.90 3.05 2.52
C ASP A 101 -7.07 4.49 2.01
N GLU A 102 -8.26 4.77 1.49
CA GLU A 102 -8.60 6.09 0.92
C GLU A 102 -8.61 7.19 1.99
N GLY A 103 -9.07 6.89 3.21
CA GLY A 103 -9.15 7.86 4.30
C GLY A 103 -7.77 8.34 4.75
N MET A 104 -6.82 7.42 4.90
CA MET A 104 -5.43 7.73 5.25
C MET A 104 -4.71 8.45 4.12
N ALA A 105 -4.96 8.07 2.87
CA ALA A 105 -4.43 8.80 1.71
C ALA A 105 -4.93 10.26 1.67
N LEU A 106 -6.22 10.49 1.96
CA LEU A 106 -6.79 11.83 2.03
C LEU A 106 -6.24 12.67 3.19
N LYS A 107 -6.00 12.05 4.35
CA LYS A 107 -5.29 12.70 5.47
C LYS A 107 -3.87 13.12 5.06
N TYR A 108 -3.13 12.24 4.40
CA TYR A 108 -1.79 12.53 3.88
C TYR A 108 -1.78 13.71 2.91
N ILE A 109 -2.70 13.72 1.94
CA ILE A 109 -2.85 14.82 0.96
C ILE A 109 -3.06 16.17 1.67
N LYS A 110 -3.82 16.18 2.76
CA LYS A 110 -4.17 17.38 3.54
C LYS A 110 -3.11 17.79 4.57
N GLY A 111 -2.02 17.04 4.70
CA GLY A 111 -1.04 17.27 5.77
C GLY A 111 -1.56 16.92 7.18
N ASP A 112 -2.73 16.27 7.29
CA ASP A 112 -3.39 15.89 8.54
C ASP A 112 -2.90 14.53 9.02
N TYR A 113 -1.59 14.42 9.22
CA TYR A 113 -0.91 13.23 9.70
C TYR A 113 0.11 13.59 10.79
N ASP A 114 0.35 12.67 11.72
CA ASP A 114 1.33 12.86 12.78
C ASP A 114 2.75 12.96 12.18
N LYS A 115 3.34 14.16 12.17
CA LYS A 115 4.68 14.41 11.62
C LYS A 115 5.81 13.93 12.56
N GLU A 116 5.55 13.77 13.87
CA GLU A 116 6.55 13.29 14.84
C GLU A 116 6.80 11.78 14.69
N ALA A 117 5.84 11.11 14.08
CA ALA A 117 5.80 9.70 13.78
C ALA A 117 6.54 9.30 12.46
N SER A 118 7.37 10.19 11.91
CA SER A 118 8.05 10.21 10.59
C SER A 118 7.40 11.17 9.58
N TYR A 119 8.12 11.48 8.50
CA TYR A 119 7.68 12.37 7.40
C TYR A 119 6.36 11.94 6.72
N THR A 120 5.83 10.75 7.05
CA THR A 120 4.57 10.19 6.57
C THR A 120 3.57 9.84 7.69
N GLY A 121 3.97 9.96 8.95
CA GLY A 121 3.25 9.47 10.12
C GLY A 121 3.13 7.94 10.20
N TRP A 122 3.18 7.39 11.42
CA TRP A 122 3.06 5.95 11.70
C TRP A 122 1.70 5.41 11.28
N GLU A 123 0.63 6.21 11.47
CA GLU A 123 -0.73 5.84 11.05
C GLU A 123 -0.88 5.71 9.53
N GLY A 124 -0.13 6.49 8.76
CA GLY A 124 -0.17 6.41 7.30
C GLY A 124 0.73 5.33 6.72
N PHE A 125 1.74 4.86 7.46
CA PHE A 125 2.75 3.94 6.95
C PHE A 125 2.17 2.56 6.62
N ASP A 126 1.33 2.01 7.50
CA ASP A 126 0.72 0.69 7.31
C ASP A 126 -0.20 0.64 6.07
N HIS A 127 -0.68 1.81 5.65
CA HIS A 127 -1.60 1.97 4.52
C HIS A 127 -0.92 2.42 3.22
N ARG A 128 0.33 2.90 3.29
CA ARG A 128 1.12 3.24 2.11
C ARG A 128 1.91 2.02 1.64
N LYS A 129 1.37 1.31 0.65
CA LYS A 129 1.98 0.07 0.15
C LYS A 129 3.20 0.30 -0.73
N ALA A 130 3.23 1.40 -1.47
CA ALA A 130 4.41 1.73 -2.25
C ALA A 130 4.62 3.23 -2.39
N ARG A 131 5.88 3.60 -2.51
CA ARG A 131 6.33 4.88 -3.03
C ARG A 131 7.19 4.62 -4.26
N ILE A 132 6.87 5.30 -5.34
CA ILE A 132 7.62 5.24 -6.59
C ILE A 132 8.18 6.62 -6.85
N ASP A 133 9.49 6.73 -7.06
CA ASP A 133 10.14 7.96 -7.44
C ASP A 133 10.78 7.79 -8.82
N LYS A 134 10.65 8.82 -9.67
CA LYS A 134 11.21 8.88 -11.02
C LYS A 134 12.26 9.98 -11.05
N ASP A 135 13.48 9.62 -11.39
CA ASP A 135 14.62 10.53 -11.51
C ASP A 135 15.41 10.28 -12.81
N ASP A 136 16.62 10.83 -12.90
CA ASP A 136 17.52 10.68 -14.03
C ASP A 136 18.15 9.28 -14.13
N LYS A 137 18.10 8.49 -13.06
CA LYS A 137 18.62 7.12 -12.99
C LYS A 137 17.56 6.09 -13.32
N GLY A 138 16.29 6.43 -13.15
CA GLY A 138 15.18 5.62 -13.62
C GLY A 138 13.97 5.71 -12.70
N ILE A 139 13.29 4.58 -12.55
CA ILE A 139 12.13 4.43 -11.67
C ILE A 139 12.56 3.56 -10.49
N HIS A 140 12.40 4.11 -9.29
CA HIS A 140 12.73 3.46 -8.04
C HIS A 140 11.45 3.17 -7.26
N ILE A 141 11.19 1.90 -6.97
CA ILE A 141 10.03 1.47 -6.20
C ILE A 141 10.49 1.08 -4.81
N SER A 142 9.89 1.73 -3.81
CA SER A 142 10.04 1.38 -2.42
C SER A 142 8.72 0.81 -1.92
N TYR A 143 8.75 -0.41 -1.43
CA TYR A 143 7.59 -1.23 -1.09
C TYR A 143 7.56 -1.51 0.41
N GLY A 144 6.40 -1.31 1.04
CA GLY A 144 6.19 -1.63 2.45
C GLY A 144 5.07 -2.65 2.58
N LEU A 145 5.41 -3.88 2.99
CA LEU A 145 4.41 -4.89 3.40
C LEU A 145 3.91 -4.61 4.82
N SER A 146 4.84 -4.18 5.67
CA SER A 146 4.66 -3.94 7.09
C SER A 146 5.66 -2.87 7.54
N ARG A 147 5.55 -2.46 8.80
CA ARG A 147 6.49 -1.52 9.45
C ARG A 147 7.94 -1.99 9.39
N ASP A 148 8.14 -3.30 9.40
CA ASP A 148 9.47 -3.92 9.47
C ASP A 148 9.98 -4.38 8.10
N ASP A 149 9.10 -4.42 7.08
CA ASP A 149 9.36 -5.03 5.78
C ASP A 149 9.39 -3.99 4.65
N PHE A 150 10.34 -3.04 4.75
CA PHE A 150 10.61 -2.10 3.66
C PHE A 150 11.60 -2.70 2.66
N GLU A 151 11.10 -3.09 1.49
CA GLU A 151 11.90 -3.63 0.39
C GLU A 151 12.04 -2.59 -0.72
N GLN A 152 13.26 -2.37 -1.20
CA GLN A 152 13.46 -1.68 -2.48
C GLN A 152 13.36 -2.68 -3.62
N VAL A 153 12.48 -2.41 -4.57
CA VAL A 153 12.32 -3.23 -5.77
C VAL A 153 12.85 -2.42 -6.95
N SER A 154 14.01 -2.82 -7.46
CA SER A 154 14.64 -2.23 -8.65
C SER A 154 14.29 -3.06 -9.89
N PHE A 155 13.66 -2.43 -10.88
CA PHE A 155 13.38 -3.07 -12.17
C PHE A 155 14.39 -2.59 -13.22
N GLY A 156 15.63 -3.07 -13.11
CA GLY A 156 16.55 -3.18 -14.25
C GLY A 156 17.07 -1.90 -14.89
N LEU A 157 17.10 -0.77 -14.18
CA LEU A 157 17.86 0.42 -14.60
C LEU A 157 18.87 0.77 -13.52
N GLU A 158 19.93 -0.03 -13.42
CA GLU A 158 21.08 0.33 -12.61
C GLU A 158 22.27 0.67 -13.50
N LYS A 159 22.81 1.88 -13.28
CA LYS A 159 24.21 1.94 -12.88
C LYS A 159 24.26 2.39 -11.43
N TRP A 160 24.47 1.46 -10.52
CA TRP A 160 25.00 1.77 -9.20
C TRP A 160 26.48 2.10 -9.33
N THR A 161 26.87 3.23 -8.76
CA THR A 161 28.25 3.47 -8.31
C THR A 161 28.19 3.65 -6.80
N ASN A 162 28.97 2.82 -6.11
CA ASN A 162 29.10 2.66 -4.65
C ASN A 162 29.15 3.96 -3.85
#